data_AF-A0A956LWC7-F1
#
_entry.id   AF-A0A956LWC7-F1
#
_cell.length_a   1.000
_cell.length_b   1.000
_cell.length_c   1.000
_cell.angle_alpha   90.00
_cell.angle_beta   90.00
_cell.angle_gamma   90.00
#
_symmetry.space_group_name_H-M   'P 1'
#
loop_
_entity.id
_entity.type
_entity.pdbx_description
1 polymer ?
#
loop_
_entity_poly.entity_id
_entity_poly.type
_entity_poly.pdbx_seq_one_letter_code
_entity_poly.pdbx_strand_id
1 'polypeptide(L)'
;MVLPSYEDAHLVVAGIRVLAHKESKPPTPEEVASLVGLSEEKVHVLVHELSELHVIRVVKTPFTVHLDIIDPRPLEELPRGDQGPAMQQELADFGEKSREKKAEMDRMFRGGEAERRRKDRVAKLEEQFKTFKPKRGDLENMFGSSGEADEED
;
A
#
# COMPACT_ATOMS: atom_id res chain seq x y z
N MET A 1 -17.80 -4.68 -6.99
CA MET A 1 -18.31 -5.13 -5.69
C MET A 1 -17.13 -5.71 -4.95
N VAL A 2 -16.73 -5.13 -3.82
CA VAL A 2 -15.67 -5.68 -2.97
C VAL A 2 -16.36 -6.71 -2.08
N LEU A 3 -15.82 -7.92 -2.02
CA LEU A 3 -16.34 -8.98 -1.15
C LEU A 3 -15.55 -8.96 0.16
N PRO A 4 -16.23 -9.10 1.31
CA PRO A 4 -15.55 -9.17 2.59
C PRO A 4 -14.72 -10.46 2.67
N SER A 5 -13.64 -10.43 3.44
CA SER A 5 -12.90 -11.66 3.78
C SER A 5 -13.82 -12.63 4.52
N TYR A 6 -13.72 -13.92 4.23
CA TYR A 6 -14.46 -14.97 4.94
C TYR A 6 -14.32 -14.84 6.46
N GLU A 7 -13.09 -14.64 6.95
CA GLU A 7 -12.81 -14.54 8.39
C GLU A 7 -13.44 -13.30 9.02
N ASP A 8 -13.27 -12.13 8.39
CA ASP A 8 -13.83 -10.86 8.88
C ASP A 8 -15.37 -10.90 8.87
N ALA A 9 -15.96 -11.47 7.82
CA ALA A 9 -17.40 -11.63 7.67
C ALA A 9 -17.99 -12.53 8.78
N HIS A 10 -17.36 -13.68 9.02
CA HIS A 10 -17.76 -14.58 10.11
C HIS A 10 -17.55 -13.96 11.49
N LEU A 11 -16.46 -13.22 11.69
CA LEU A 11 -16.16 -12.55 12.95
C LEU A 11 -17.23 -11.51 13.31
N VAL A 12 -17.60 -10.65 12.36
CA VAL A 12 -18.66 -9.64 12.56
C VAL A 12 -20.00 -10.30 12.87
N VAL A 13 -20.39 -11.34 12.11
CA VAL A 13 -21.65 -12.05 12.35
C VAL A 13 -21.66 -12.77 13.71
N ALA A 14 -20.54 -13.35 14.12
CA ALA A 14 -20.39 -13.93 15.46
C ALA A 14 -20.53 -12.85 16.55
N GLY A 15 -19.90 -11.68 16.37
CA GLY A 15 -20.03 -10.54 17.27
C GLY A 15 -21.49 -10.10 17.45
N ILE A 16 -22.23 -10.00 16.34
CA ILE A 16 -23.67 -9.66 16.37
C ILE A 16 -24.45 -10.68 17.20
N ARG A 17 -24.22 -11.99 17.00
CA ARG A 17 -24.91 -13.06 17.75
C ARG A 17 -24.62 -12.98 19.25
N VAL A 18 -23.37 -12.78 19.62
CA VAL A 18 -22.94 -12.72 21.02
C VAL A 18 -23.59 -11.53 21.72
N LEU A 19 -23.55 -10.35 21.12
CA LEU A 19 -24.16 -9.15 21.71
C LEU A 19 -25.69 -9.26 21.76
N ALA A 20 -26.31 -9.76 20.69
CA ALA A 20 -27.75 -9.97 20.66
C ALA A 20 -28.22 -10.91 21.77
N HIS A 21 -27.45 -11.98 22.04
CA HIS A 21 -27.73 -12.89 23.15
C HIS A 21 -27.49 -12.25 24.52
N LYS A 22 -26.34 -11.57 24.70
CA LYS A 22 -25.92 -11.00 25.99
C LYS A 22 -26.83 -9.85 26.45
N GLU A 23 -27.18 -8.96 25.52
CA GLU A 23 -27.92 -7.74 25.81
C GLU A 23 -29.42 -7.88 25.53
N SER A 24 -29.86 -9.01 24.97
CA SER A 24 -31.25 -9.25 24.55
C SER A 24 -31.80 -8.17 23.61
N LYS A 25 -30.92 -7.50 22.86
CA LYS A 25 -31.25 -6.44 21.89
C LYS A 25 -30.34 -6.54 20.66
N PRO A 26 -30.80 -6.13 19.47
CA PRO A 26 -29.94 -5.97 18.30
C PRO A 26 -28.79 -4.99 18.58
N PRO A 27 -27.52 -5.37 18.35
CA PRO A 27 -26.39 -4.50 18.63
C PRO A 27 -26.22 -3.39 17.60
N THR A 28 -25.47 -2.36 17.98
CA THR A 28 -25.02 -1.31 17.05
C THR A 28 -23.67 -1.68 16.39
N PRO A 29 -23.33 -1.07 15.25
CA PRO A 29 -22.01 -1.28 14.61
C PRO A 29 -20.83 -1.00 15.55
N GLU A 30 -20.95 0.01 16.40
CA GLU A 30 -19.92 0.44 17.35
C GLU A 30 -19.75 -0.60 18.48
N GLU A 31 -20.86 -1.15 19.00
CA GLU A 31 -20.83 -2.24 19.97
C GLU A 31 -20.14 -3.49 19.38
N VAL A 32 -20.41 -3.81 18.10
CA VAL A 32 -19.76 -4.91 17.40
C VAL A 32 -18.27 -4.65 17.22
N ALA A 33 -17.88 -3.46 16.74
CA ALA A 33 -16.48 -3.06 16.56
C ALA A 33 -15.68 -3.19 17.86
N SER A 34 -16.25 -2.71 18.96
CA SER A 34 -15.66 -2.85 20.30
C SER A 34 -15.48 -4.31 20.71
N LEU A 35 -16.48 -5.17 20.46
CA LEU A 35 -16.41 -6.58 20.83
C LEU A 35 -15.38 -7.36 20.00
N VAL A 36 -15.32 -7.14 18.69
CA VAL A 36 -14.43 -7.91 17.80
C VAL A 36 -13.01 -7.33 17.70
N GLY A 37 -12.77 -6.16 18.29
CA GLY A 37 -11.46 -5.50 18.27
C GLY A 37 -11.08 -4.94 16.91
N LEU A 38 -12.05 -4.51 16.11
CA LEU A 38 -11.84 -3.85 14.81
C LEU A 38 -12.17 -2.36 14.92
N SER A 39 -11.66 -1.55 13.99
CA SER A 39 -12.04 -0.15 13.92
C SER A 39 -13.50 0.00 13.49
N GLU A 40 -14.16 1.07 13.93
CA GLU A 40 -15.56 1.36 13.59
C GLU A 40 -15.73 1.47 12.07
N GLU A 41 -14.80 2.11 11.37
CA GLU A 41 -14.83 2.29 9.92
C GLU A 41 -14.77 0.93 9.20
N LYS A 42 -13.90 0.03 9.67
CA LYS A 42 -13.80 -1.32 9.10
C LYS A 42 -15.11 -2.08 9.30
N VAL A 43 -15.71 -1.99 10.48
CA VAL A 43 -17.01 -2.63 10.74
C VAL A 43 -18.12 -2.01 9.89
N HIS A 44 -18.15 -0.70 9.69
CA HIS A 44 -19.14 -0.07 8.81
C HIS A 44 -19.01 -0.54 7.36
N VAL A 45 -17.79 -0.70 6.85
CA VAL A 45 -17.55 -1.28 5.52
C VAL A 45 -18.07 -2.72 5.46
N LEU A 46 -17.69 -3.56 6.43
CA LEU A 46 -18.15 -4.95 6.49
C LEU A 46 -19.67 -5.06 6.64
N VAL A 47 -20.30 -4.19 7.43
CA VAL A 47 -21.76 -4.14 7.60
C VAL A 47 -22.45 -3.79 6.30
N HIS A 48 -21.92 -2.81 5.55
CA HIS A 48 -22.45 -2.47 4.23
C HIS A 48 -22.35 -3.67 3.27
N GLU A 49 -21.17 -4.30 3.18
CA GLU A 49 -20.94 -5.47 2.32
C GLU A 49 -21.82 -6.66 2.70
N LEU A 50 -21.97 -6.96 4.00
CA LEU A 50 -22.85 -8.02 4.50
C LEU A 50 -24.33 -7.73 4.27
N SER A 51 -24.72 -6.45 4.28
CA SER A 51 -26.09 -6.04 3.95
C SER A 51 -26.39 -6.24 2.47
N GLU A 52 -25.45 -5.92 1.58
CA GLU A 52 -25.57 -6.17 0.13
C GLU A 52 -25.67 -7.68 -0.17
N LEU A 53 -24.95 -8.51 0.59
CA LEU A 53 -25.04 -9.97 0.53
C LEU A 53 -26.29 -10.55 1.20
N HIS A 54 -27.20 -9.71 1.71
CA HIS A 54 -28.42 -10.11 2.41
C HIS A 54 -28.17 -10.97 3.66
N VAL A 55 -26.96 -10.91 4.22
CA VAL A 55 -26.58 -11.66 5.42
C VAL A 55 -27.15 -10.99 6.67
N ILE A 56 -27.05 -9.66 6.71
CA ILE A 56 -27.55 -8.84 7.80
C ILE A 56 -28.56 -7.80 7.31
N ARG A 57 -29.42 -7.36 8.21
CA ARG A 57 -30.32 -6.22 8.04
C ARG A 57 -29.80 -5.07 8.86
N VAL A 58 -29.68 -3.91 8.23
CA VAL A 58 -29.39 -2.65 8.93
C VAL A 58 -30.70 -1.94 9.21
N VAL A 59 -31.12 -1.89 10.47
CA VAL A 59 -32.34 -1.21 10.92
C VAL A 59 -31.97 0.18 11.41
N LYS A 60 -32.32 1.21 10.65
CA LYS A 60 -32.06 2.61 11.00
C LYS A 60 -33.27 3.21 11.71
N THR A 61 -33.06 3.67 12.93
CA THR A 61 -34.04 4.49 13.68
C THR A 61 -33.55 5.94 13.74
N PRO A 62 -34.38 6.91 14.14
CA PRO A 62 -33.95 8.31 14.30
C PRO A 62 -32.81 8.51 15.31
N PHE A 63 -32.56 7.53 16.19
CA PHE A 63 -31.60 7.66 17.30
C PHE A 63 -30.44 6.67 17.22
N THR A 64 -30.60 5.54 16.52
CA THR A 64 -29.61 4.45 16.51
C THR A 64 -29.76 3.57 15.28
N VAL A 65 -28.64 2.98 14.86
CA VAL A 65 -28.58 1.92 13.85
C VAL A 65 -28.37 0.57 14.53
N HIS A 66 -29.24 -0.37 14.23
CA HIS A 66 -29.20 -1.73 14.76
C HIS A 66 -28.90 -2.75 13.67
N LEU A 67 -28.28 -3.85 14.06
CA LEU A 67 -27.88 -4.95 13.18
C LEU A 67 -28.63 -6.23 13.55
N ASP A 68 -29.36 -6.78 12.58
CA ASP A 68 -30.03 -8.08 12.71
C ASP A 68 -29.46 -9.08 11.69
N ILE A 69 -29.37 -10.35 12.06
CA ILE A 69 -28.94 -11.41 11.14
C ILE A 69 -30.17 -11.96 10.42
N ILE A 70 -30.14 -11.95 9.08
CA ILE A 70 -31.22 -12.50 8.24
C ILE A 70 -30.86 -13.94 7.86
N ASP A 71 -29.76 -14.10 7.14
CA ASP A 71 -29.36 -15.38 6.56
C ASP A 71 -27.83 -15.51 6.53
N PRO A 72 -27.22 -16.36 7.36
CA PRO A 72 -25.78 -16.53 7.36
C PRO A 72 -25.24 -17.39 6.21
N ARG A 73 -26.09 -18.08 5.44
CA ARG A 73 -25.65 -19.04 4.41
C ARG A 73 -24.74 -18.44 3.32
N PRO A 74 -24.96 -17.21 2.81
CA PRO A 74 -24.10 -16.61 1.80
C PRO A 74 -22.64 -16.42 2.25
N LEU A 75 -22.36 -16.45 3.56
CA LEU A 75 -20.99 -16.40 4.08
C LEU A 75 -20.16 -17.60 3.66
N GLU A 76 -20.79 -18.77 3.52
CA GLU A 76 -20.08 -20.01 3.17
C GLU A 76 -19.62 -20.03 1.70
N GLU A 77 -20.19 -19.17 0.87
CA GLU A 77 -19.83 -18.99 -0.54
C GLU A 77 -18.70 -17.96 -0.72
N LEU A 78 -18.33 -17.22 0.33
CA LEU A 78 -17.23 -16.28 0.27
C LEU A 78 -15.91 -17.00 -0.01
N PRO A 79 -15.02 -16.39 -0.81
CA PRO A 79 -13.71 -16.96 -1.05
C PRO A 79 -12.98 -17.07 0.29
N ARG A 80 -12.75 -18.32 0.71
CA ARG A 80 -11.82 -18.61 1.78
C ARG A 80 -10.47 -18.24 1.21
N GLY A 81 -9.91 -17.11 1.65
CA GLY A 81 -8.53 -16.80 1.33
C GLY A 81 -7.72 -18.01 1.78
N ASP A 82 -6.88 -18.54 0.89
CA ASP A 82 -5.76 -19.41 1.27
C ASP A 82 -4.79 -18.57 2.12
N GLN A 83 -5.23 -18.11 3.30
CA GLN A 83 -4.40 -17.56 4.36
C GLN A 83 -3.87 -18.76 5.17
N GLY A 84 -3.32 -19.74 4.45
CA GLY A 84 -2.32 -20.62 5.01
C GLY A 84 -1.02 -19.83 5.28
N PRO A 85 0.03 -20.48 5.82
CA PRO A 85 1.31 -19.88 6.25
C PRO A 85 2.06 -19.01 5.22
N ALA A 86 1.54 -18.85 4.00
CA ALA A 86 2.08 -18.04 2.92
C ALA A 86 2.29 -16.57 3.29
N MET A 87 1.35 -15.88 3.95
CA MET A 87 1.56 -14.46 4.29
C MET A 87 2.64 -14.25 5.37
N GLN A 88 2.72 -15.15 6.35
CA GLN A 88 3.79 -15.11 7.36
C GLN A 88 5.15 -15.45 6.76
N GLN A 89 5.19 -16.42 5.83
CA GLN A 89 6.40 -16.73 5.06
C GLN A 89 6.80 -15.56 4.16
N GLU A 90 5.88 -14.93 3.44
CA GLU A 90 6.17 -13.77 2.61
C GLU A 90 6.68 -12.58 3.43
N LEU A 91 6.14 -12.35 4.63
CA LEU A 91 6.63 -11.32 5.56
C LEU A 91 8.03 -11.65 6.10
N ALA A 92 8.29 -12.92 6.41
CA ALA A 92 9.61 -13.39 6.85
C ALA A 92 10.64 -13.25 5.73
N ASP A 93 10.31 -13.72 4.52
CA ASP A 93 11.13 -13.64 3.31
C ASP A 93 11.42 -12.19 2.92
N PHE A 94 10.43 -11.30 3.06
CA PHE A 94 10.62 -9.87 2.84
C PHE A 94 11.56 -9.25 3.88
N GLY A 95 11.42 -9.65 5.15
CA GLY A 95 12.30 -9.24 6.24
C GLY A 95 13.75 -9.67 6.01
N GLU A 96 13.98 -10.91 5.58
CA GLU A 96 15.31 -11.42 5.22
C GLU A 96 15.90 -10.69 4.02
N LYS A 97 15.16 -10.57 2.91
CA LYS A 97 15.61 -9.85 1.71
C LYS A 97 15.95 -8.39 2.00
N SER A 98 15.20 -7.74 2.88
CA SER A 98 15.44 -6.35 3.26
C SER A 98 16.70 -6.19 4.13
N ARG A 99 16.95 -7.15 5.04
CA ARG A 99 18.19 -7.21 5.84
C ARG A 99 19.40 -7.50 4.97
N GLU A 100 19.27 -8.42 4.01
CA GLU A 100 20.33 -8.80 3.09
C GLU A 100 20.71 -7.63 2.17
N LYS A 101 19.73 -6.94 1.58
CA LYS A 101 19.95 -5.69 0.82
C LYS A 101 20.62 -4.61 1.67
N LYS A 102 20.22 -4.45 2.93
CA LYS A 102 20.82 -3.46 3.83
C LYS A 102 22.27 -3.82 4.16
N ALA A 103 22.57 -5.10 4.39
CA ALA A 103 23.93 -5.57 4.62
C ALA A 103 24.82 -5.46 3.37
N GLU A 104 24.28 -5.73 2.18
CA GLU A 104 24.96 -5.51 0.89
C GLU A 104 25.28 -4.02 0.69
N MET A 105 24.30 -3.16 0.92
CA MET A 105 24.46 -1.71 0.85
C MET A 105 25.53 -1.23 1.84
N ASP A 106 25.46 -1.64 3.10
CA ASP A 106 26.47 -1.31 4.11
C ASP A 106 27.88 -1.81 3.73
N ARG A 107 28.02 -2.97 3.08
CA ARG A 107 29.32 -3.45 2.57
C ARG A 107 29.83 -2.58 1.42
N MET A 108 28.96 -2.20 0.48
CA MET A 108 29.34 -1.32 -0.63
C MET A 108 29.76 0.08 -0.16
N PHE A 109 29.12 0.60 0.90
CA PHE A 109 29.46 1.90 1.48
C PHE A 109 30.68 1.86 2.42
N ARG A 110 30.87 0.78 3.20
CA ARG A 110 32.04 0.64 4.10
C ARG A 110 33.31 0.19 3.39
N GLY A 111 33.21 -0.47 2.23
CA GLY A 111 34.36 -1.04 1.52
C GLY A 111 35.32 -0.03 0.89
N GLY A 112 35.03 1.27 0.90
CA GLY A 112 35.89 2.32 0.32
C GLY A 112 36.06 2.25 -1.21
N GLU A 113 35.63 1.17 -1.85
CA GLU A 113 35.67 0.97 -3.31
C GLU A 113 34.75 1.94 -4.05
N ALA A 114 33.60 2.31 -3.48
CA ALA A 114 32.71 3.31 -4.07
C ALA A 114 33.37 4.71 -4.10
N GLU A 115 34.11 5.06 -3.05
CA GLU A 115 34.85 6.33 -2.96
C GLU A 115 36.08 6.32 -3.87
N ARG A 116 36.81 5.20 -3.94
CA ARG A 116 37.94 5.01 -4.87
C ARG A 116 37.48 5.06 -6.33
N ARG A 117 36.42 4.33 -6.70
CA ARG A 117 35.83 4.38 -8.05
C ARG A 117 35.33 5.77 -8.42
N ARG A 118 34.78 6.53 -7.45
CA ARG A 118 34.36 7.91 -7.67
C ARG A 118 35.58 8.82 -7.92
N LYS A 119 36.64 8.69 -7.12
CA LYS A 119 37.91 9.41 -7.29
C LYS A 119 38.58 9.06 -8.62
N ASP A 120 38.62 7.79 -9.02
CA ASP A 120 39.19 7.34 -10.29
C ASP A 120 38.39 7.86 -11.50
N ARG A 121 37.05 7.90 -11.42
CA ARG A 121 36.21 8.50 -12.47
C ARG A 121 36.43 10.00 -12.60
N VAL A 122 36.57 10.71 -11.49
CA VAL A 122 36.86 12.15 -11.49
C VAL A 122 38.25 12.42 -12.08
N ALA A 123 39.27 11.65 -11.69
CA ALA A 123 40.62 11.78 -12.23
C ALA A 123 40.65 11.53 -13.76
N LYS A 124 39.92 10.52 -14.23
CA LYS A 124 39.82 10.20 -15.67
C LYS A 124 39.08 11.28 -16.45
N LEU A 125 38.06 11.90 -15.86
CA LEU A 125 37.35 13.04 -16.43
C LEU A 125 38.25 14.28 -16.52
N GLU A 126 39.05 14.58 -15.48
CA GLU A 126 40.00 15.69 -15.50
C GLU A 126 41.10 15.50 -16.55
N GLU A 127 41.58 14.28 -16.72
CA GLU A 127 42.58 13.95 -17.74
C GLU A 127 42.03 14.11 -19.15
N GLN A 128 40.79 13.65 -19.39
CA GLN A 128 40.06 13.89 -20.62
C GLN A 128 39.82 15.39 -20.87
N PHE A 129 39.51 16.17 -19.83
CA PHE A 129 39.28 17.61 -19.95
C PHE A 129 40.57 18.38 -20.25
N LYS A 130 41.72 17.96 -19.71
CA LYS A 130 43.04 18.55 -19.99
C LYS A 130 43.56 18.21 -21.39
N THR A 131 43.22 17.03 -21.91
CA THR A 131 43.56 16.62 -23.29
C THR A 131 42.57 17.15 -24.32
N PHE A 132 41.38 17.58 -23.90
CA PHE A 132 40.41 18.25 -24.75
C PHE A 132 40.90 19.66 -25.11
N LYS A 133 41.62 19.78 -26.23
CA LYS A 133 41.90 21.09 -26.85
C LYS A 133 40.70 21.46 -27.72
N PRO A 134 39.86 22.42 -27.35
CA PRO A 134 38.78 22.87 -28.23
C PRO A 134 39.41 23.47 -29.49
N LYS A 135 39.03 22.96 -30.67
CA LYS A 135 39.33 23.65 -31.91
C LYS A 135 38.48 24.92 -31.95
N ARG A 136 39.10 26.02 -32.40
CA ARG A 136 38.57 27.40 -32.31
C ARG A 136 37.22 27.64 -33.02
N GLY A 137 36.65 26.64 -33.72
CA GLY A 137 35.33 26.70 -34.36
C GLY A 137 34.19 26.00 -33.61
N ASP A 138 34.46 25.15 -32.61
CA ASP A 138 33.40 24.41 -31.90
C ASP A 138 32.74 25.23 -30.77
N LEU A 139 33.40 26.30 -30.31
CA LEU A 139 32.89 27.19 -29.26
C LEU A 139 31.89 28.24 -29.80
N GLU A 140 31.96 28.60 -31.09
CA GLU A 140 31.01 29.52 -31.73
C GLU A 140 29.63 28.88 -31.90
N ASN A 141 29.56 27.57 -32.16
CA ASN A 141 28.30 26.84 -32.31
C ASN A 141 27.60 26.48 -30.97
N MET A 142 28.24 26.70 -29.82
CA MET A 142 27.60 26.46 -28.51
C MET A 142 26.83 27.69 -27.98
N PHE A 143 27.05 28.89 -28.53
CA PHE A 143 26.42 30.13 -28.06
C PHE A 143 25.82 31.03 -29.16
N GLY A 144 25.76 30.57 -30.41
CA GLY A 144 25.24 31.37 -31.53
C GLY A 144 23.92 30.87 -32.10
N SER A 145 22.78 31.30 -31.53
CA SER A 145 21.55 31.47 -32.31
C SER A 145 20.89 32.79 -31.93
N SER A 146 21.30 33.86 -32.61
CA SER A 146 20.49 35.06 -32.74
C SER A 146 20.94 35.82 -33.98
N GLY A 147 20.23 35.60 -35.08
CA GLY A 147 20.36 36.41 -36.28
C GLY A 147 19.53 35.84 -37.43
N GLU A 148 18.89 36.75 -38.16
CA GLU A 148 18.06 36.58 -39.37
C GLU A 148 16.58 36.23 -39.10
N ALA A 149 15.59 37.01 -39.53
CA ALA A 149 15.54 38.17 -40.43
C ALA A 149 14.19 38.92 -40.17
N ASP A 150 13.80 40.07 -40.71
CA ASP A 150 13.99 40.73 -42.00
C ASP A 150 13.59 42.22 -41.82
N GLU A 151 14.29 43.16 -42.45
CA GLU A 151 13.74 44.49 -42.76
C GLU A 151 14.47 45.06 -43.99
N GLU A 152 13.82 44.98 -45.17
CA GLU A 152 14.03 45.89 -46.31
C GLU A 152 12.88 45.70 -47.33
N ASP A 153 11.87 46.56 -47.26
CA ASP A 153 11.39 47.45 -48.35
C ASP A 153 10.23 48.35 -47.87
#